data_AF-F2KNP0-F1
#
_entry.id   AF-F2KNP0-F1
#
_cell.length_a   1.000
_cell.length_b   1.000
_cell.length_c   1.000
_cell.angle_alpha   90.00
_cell.angle_beta   90.00
_cell.angle_gamma   90.00
#
_symmetry.space_group_name_H-M   'P 1'
#
loop_
_entity.id
_entity.type
_entity.pdbx_description
1 polymer ?
#
loop_
_entity_poly.entity_id
_entity_poly.type
_entity_poly.pdbx_seq_one_letter_code
_entity_poly.pdbx_strand_id
1 'polypeptide(L)'
;MQRATLGLILFAIALVNYSSLHPDRTDFLNYRIKRFALCTVVASLLLIMQGVLGFCILLLKLNPVYHAVVGFLLIEAFLILVNTDILYSMWKNSSIKLGKETFDACIYVTVIFLFLDRTYTLFSRGLVITAVACLTILLIVVSFHLWRYYRAMDILVEPVTLSTPAKVFAFGCLLISASGVLMDIHPEIGLGGLFVSISAFFVTYVVLLKELTRNFIRYS
;
A
#
# COMPACT_ATOMS: atom_id res chain seq x y z
N MET A 1 2.75 -13.32 -16.93
CA MET A 1 3.97 -14.03 -16.44
C MET A 1 4.92 -13.12 -15.69
N GLN A 2 5.51 -12.08 -16.30
CA GLN A 2 6.43 -11.17 -15.58
C GLN A 2 5.76 -10.47 -14.36
N ARG A 3 4.48 -10.09 -14.49
CA ARG A 3 3.67 -9.51 -13.39
C ARG A 3 3.45 -10.48 -12.25
N ALA A 4 2.95 -11.69 -12.55
CA ALA A 4 2.77 -12.72 -11.52
C ALA A 4 4.07 -13.00 -10.73
N THR A 5 5.23 -13.01 -11.40
CA THR A 5 6.52 -13.17 -10.72
C THR A 5 6.84 -12.01 -9.78
N LEU A 6 6.69 -10.76 -10.23
CA LEU A 6 6.91 -9.57 -9.38
C LEU A 6 5.90 -9.51 -8.22
N GLY A 7 4.64 -9.81 -8.49
CA GLY A 7 3.59 -9.93 -7.48
C GLY A 7 3.96 -10.95 -6.40
N LEU A 8 4.40 -12.16 -6.77
CA LEU A 8 4.84 -13.17 -5.79
C LEU A 8 6.07 -12.72 -4.98
N ILE A 9 7.04 -12.05 -5.60
CA ILE A 9 8.20 -11.48 -4.90
C ILE A 9 7.73 -10.44 -3.89
N LEU A 10 6.89 -9.49 -4.31
CA LEU A 10 6.32 -8.47 -3.42
C LEU A 10 5.54 -9.12 -2.29
N PHE A 11 4.73 -10.14 -2.59
CA PHE A 11 3.94 -10.86 -1.60
C PHE A 11 4.83 -11.47 -0.52
N ALA A 12 5.89 -12.19 -0.91
CA ALA A 12 6.82 -12.80 0.04
C ALA A 12 7.51 -11.76 0.94
N ILE A 13 8.04 -10.67 0.36
CA ILE A 13 8.74 -9.63 1.12
C ILE A 13 7.76 -8.88 2.06
N ALA A 14 6.58 -8.52 1.55
CA ALA A 14 5.55 -7.84 2.33
C ALA A 14 5.05 -8.72 3.48
N LEU A 15 4.99 -10.04 3.30
CA LEU A 15 4.57 -10.99 4.33
C LEU A 15 5.59 -11.05 5.48
N VAL A 16 6.88 -11.13 5.13
CA VAL A 16 7.97 -11.09 6.12
C VAL A 16 7.96 -9.76 6.87
N ASN A 17 7.76 -8.65 6.17
CA ASN A 17 7.63 -7.32 6.78
C ASN A 17 6.45 -7.26 7.74
N TYR A 18 5.25 -7.63 7.28
CA TYR A 18 4.03 -7.60 8.08
C TYR A 18 4.20 -8.35 9.41
N SER A 19 4.83 -9.53 9.37
CA SER A 19 5.06 -10.35 10.55
C SER A 19 6.19 -9.86 11.46
N SER A 20 7.12 -9.07 10.94
CA SER A 20 8.28 -8.57 11.72
C SER A 20 8.00 -7.22 12.38
N LEU A 21 6.98 -6.50 11.88
CA LEU A 21 6.55 -5.19 12.38
C LEU A 21 5.68 -5.35 13.64
N HIS A 22 6.34 -5.42 14.80
CA HIS A 22 5.67 -5.44 16.11
C HIS A 22 5.70 -4.06 16.79
N PRO A 23 4.56 -3.60 17.33
CA PRO A 23 4.44 -2.29 17.97
C PRO A 23 5.31 -2.11 19.22
N ASP A 24 5.71 -3.21 19.87
CA ASP A 24 6.45 -3.18 21.13
C ASP A 24 7.99 -3.09 20.97
N ARG A 25 8.50 -3.03 19.73
CA ARG A 25 9.94 -2.96 19.48
C ARG A 25 10.41 -1.53 19.27
N THR A 26 11.17 -1.05 20.25
CA THR A 26 11.83 0.26 20.29
C THR A 26 12.83 0.50 19.16
N ASP A 27 13.25 -0.52 18.43
CA ASP A 27 14.25 -0.36 17.36
C ASP A 27 13.62 0.07 16.01
N PHE A 28 12.32 -0.19 15.82
CA PHE A 28 11.58 0.28 14.64
C PHE A 28 11.21 1.77 14.72
N LEU A 29 11.23 2.34 15.93
CA LEU A 29 11.00 3.76 16.23
C LEU A 29 12.01 4.69 15.54
N ASN A 30 13.17 4.17 15.14
CA ASN A 30 14.23 4.93 14.46
C ASN A 30 14.25 4.78 12.93
N TYR A 31 13.25 4.12 12.32
CA TYR A 31 13.10 4.26 10.87
C TYR A 31 12.82 5.74 10.58
N ARG A 32 13.61 6.36 9.70
CA ARG A 32 13.49 7.79 9.40
C ARG A 32 12.06 8.07 8.90
N ILE A 33 11.21 8.59 9.78
CA ILE A 33 9.80 8.94 9.55
C ILE A 33 9.65 9.73 8.25
N LYS A 34 10.59 10.64 8.01
CA LYS A 34 10.71 11.41 6.77
C LYS A 34 10.79 10.53 5.53
N ARG A 35 11.62 9.47 5.55
CA ARG A 35 11.74 8.50 4.46
C ARG A 35 10.48 7.66 4.29
N PHE A 36 9.88 7.19 5.39
CA PHE A 36 8.62 6.43 5.32
C PHE A 36 7.50 7.27 4.72
N ALA A 37 7.31 8.49 5.23
CA ALA A 37 6.32 9.43 4.74
C ALA A 37 6.54 9.73 3.25
N LEU A 38 7.79 9.96 2.82
CA LEU A 38 8.11 10.14 1.39
C LEU A 38 7.76 8.91 0.56
N CYS A 39 8.15 7.71 0.99
CA CYS A 39 7.83 6.46 0.30
C CYS A 39 6.32 6.26 0.18
N THR A 40 5.56 6.55 1.23
CA THR A 40 4.10 6.50 1.20
C THR A 40 3.58 7.50 0.17
N VAL A 41 4.00 8.78 0.21
CA VAL A 41 3.61 9.83 -0.77
C VAL A 41 3.91 9.40 -2.21
N VAL A 42 5.08 8.83 -2.48
CA VAL A 42 5.40 8.35 -3.82
C VAL A 42 4.49 7.18 -4.21
N ALA A 43 4.20 6.24 -3.29
CA ALA A 43 3.27 5.15 -3.54
C ALA A 43 1.87 5.67 -3.91
N SER A 44 1.35 6.71 -3.25
CA SER A 44 0.04 7.26 -3.65
C SER A 44 0.08 7.94 -4.99
N LEU A 45 1.15 8.66 -5.34
CA LEU A 45 1.27 9.28 -6.66
C LEU A 45 1.22 8.22 -7.77
N LEU A 46 1.84 7.07 -7.54
CA LEU A 46 1.76 5.94 -8.49
C LEU A 46 0.35 5.34 -8.55
N LEU A 47 -0.34 5.20 -7.43
CA LEU A 47 -1.74 4.75 -7.39
C LEU A 47 -2.68 5.77 -8.05
N ILE A 48 -2.43 7.07 -7.89
CA ILE A 48 -3.18 8.15 -8.53
C ILE A 48 -2.97 8.12 -10.03
N MET A 49 -1.72 7.96 -10.49
CA MET A 49 -1.40 7.76 -11.90
C MET A 49 -2.21 6.59 -12.47
N GLN A 50 -2.34 5.51 -11.70
CA GLN A 50 -3.11 4.35 -12.13
C GLN A 50 -4.62 4.63 -12.23
N GLY A 51 -5.19 5.35 -11.26
CA GLY A 51 -6.58 5.82 -11.34
C GLY A 51 -6.82 6.70 -12.58
N VAL A 52 -5.91 7.62 -12.88
CA VAL A 52 -5.97 8.50 -14.06
C VAL A 52 -5.87 7.70 -15.35
N LEU A 53 -4.95 6.73 -15.43
CA LEU A 53 -4.84 5.84 -16.60
C LEU A 53 -6.14 5.05 -16.83
N GLY A 54 -6.79 4.60 -15.76
CA GLY A 54 -8.11 3.96 -15.83
C GLY A 54 -9.17 4.87 -16.45
N PHE A 55 -9.21 6.15 -16.07
CA PHE A 55 -10.09 7.15 -16.67
C PHE A 55 -9.78 7.41 -18.15
N CYS A 56 -8.51 7.55 -18.51
CA CYS A 56 -8.09 7.78 -19.89
C CYS A 56 -8.48 6.62 -20.81
N ILE A 57 -8.47 5.38 -20.32
CA ILE A 57 -8.95 4.22 -21.09
C ILE A 57 -10.44 4.36 -21.42
N LEU A 58 -11.26 4.79 -20.45
CA LEU A 58 -12.70 4.91 -20.63
C LEU A 58 -13.08 6.09 -21.53
N LEU A 59 -12.46 7.26 -21.31
CA LEU A 59 -12.85 8.50 -21.97
C LEU A 59 -12.13 8.72 -23.30
N LEU A 60 -10.85 8.35 -23.38
CA LEU A 60 -9.99 8.62 -24.53
C LEU A 60 -9.71 7.36 -25.37
N LYS A 61 -10.32 6.21 -25.01
CA LYS A 61 -10.09 4.90 -25.64
C LYS A 61 -8.60 4.53 -25.71
N LEU A 62 -7.84 4.96 -24.70
CA LEU A 62 -6.42 4.68 -24.60
C LEU A 62 -6.19 3.17 -24.48
N ASN A 63 -5.07 2.66 -25.02
CA ASN A 63 -4.81 1.23 -25.02
C ASN A 63 -4.76 0.69 -23.57
N PRO A 64 -5.60 -0.30 -23.20
CA PRO A 64 -5.65 -0.85 -21.84
C PRO A 64 -4.33 -1.41 -21.31
N VAL A 65 -3.40 -1.76 -22.20
CA VAL A 65 -2.07 -2.28 -21.87
C VAL A 65 -1.28 -1.32 -20.96
N TYR A 66 -1.42 0.00 -21.15
CA TYR A 66 -0.69 0.98 -20.32
C TYR A 66 -1.11 0.95 -18.85
N HIS A 67 -2.40 0.70 -18.58
CA HIS A 67 -2.92 0.55 -17.23
C HIS A 67 -2.65 -0.86 -16.69
N ALA A 68 -3.00 -1.90 -17.45
CA ALA A 68 -2.95 -3.28 -16.96
C ALA A 68 -1.52 -3.80 -16.76
N VAL A 69 -0.55 -3.33 -17.56
CA VAL A 69 0.81 -3.85 -17.56
C VAL A 69 1.80 -2.80 -17.05
N VAL A 70 1.92 -1.65 -17.71
CA VAL A 70 2.98 -0.68 -17.41
C VAL A 70 2.78 -0.04 -16.03
N GLY A 71 1.58 0.46 -15.74
CA GLY A 71 1.26 1.07 -14.45
C GLY A 71 1.42 0.09 -13.28
N PHE A 72 0.93 -1.14 -13.45
CA PHE A 72 1.02 -2.18 -12.42
C PHE A 72 2.46 -2.59 -12.11
N LEU A 73 3.26 -2.86 -13.15
CA LEU A 73 4.66 -3.24 -12.98
C LEU A 73 5.46 -2.16 -12.26
N LEU A 74 5.19 -0.88 -12.59
CA LEU A 74 5.88 0.24 -11.98
C LEU A 74 5.51 0.40 -10.49
N ILE A 75 4.23 0.19 -10.13
CA ILE A 75 3.80 0.16 -8.73
C ILE A 75 4.45 -1.01 -7.98
N GLU A 76 4.38 -2.23 -8.52
CA GLU A 76 4.94 -3.42 -7.88
C GLU A 76 6.46 -3.28 -7.67
N ALA A 77 7.19 -2.83 -8.69
CA ALA A 77 8.63 -2.60 -8.60
C ALA A 77 8.97 -1.58 -7.51
N PHE A 78 8.24 -0.45 -7.46
CA PHE A 78 8.43 0.56 -6.41
C PHE A 78 8.14 -0.01 -5.01
N LEU A 79 7.04 -0.76 -4.85
CA LEU A 79 6.67 -1.33 -3.57
C LEU A 79 7.64 -2.43 -3.12
N ILE A 80 8.25 -3.19 -4.04
CA ILE A 80 9.33 -4.13 -3.74
C ILE A 80 10.53 -3.38 -3.17
N LEU A 81 10.94 -2.27 -3.79
CA LEU A 81 12.05 -1.45 -3.29
C LEU A 81 11.78 -0.92 -1.88
N VAL A 82 10.59 -0.38 -1.63
CA VAL A 82 10.19 0.12 -0.31
C VAL A 82 10.17 -1.00 0.73
N ASN A 83 9.55 -2.15 0.42
CA ASN A 83 9.49 -3.27 1.34
C ASN A 83 10.88 -3.88 1.62
N THR A 84 11.75 -3.93 0.62
CA THR A 84 13.13 -4.40 0.80
C THR A 84 13.92 -3.45 1.70
N ASP A 85 13.73 -2.14 1.56
CA ASP A 85 14.38 -1.14 2.42
C ASP A 85 13.89 -1.20 3.88
N ILE A 86 12.59 -1.42 4.09
CA ILE A 86 12.00 -1.67 5.42
C ILE A 86 12.60 -2.95 6.01
N LEU A 87 12.66 -4.03 5.23
CA LEU A 87 13.21 -5.32 5.67
C LEU A 87 14.68 -5.22 6.03
N TYR A 88 15.48 -4.53 5.20
CA TYR A 88 16.90 -4.30 5.46
C TYR A 88 17.11 -3.47 6.73
N SER A 89 16.31 -2.43 6.93
CA SER A 89 16.35 -1.61 8.14
C SER A 89 16.01 -2.43 9.38
N MET A 90 15.01 -3.32 9.29
CA MET A 90 14.67 -4.24 10.37
C MET A 90 15.77 -5.26 10.62
N TRP A 91 16.33 -5.87 9.59
CA TRP A 91 17.42 -6.85 9.70
C TRP A 91 18.64 -6.26 10.40
N LYS A 92 18.98 -5.01 10.09
CA LYS A 92 20.12 -4.30 10.69
C LYS A 92 19.90 -3.96 12.17
N ASN A 93 18.69 -3.56 12.53
CA ASN A 93 18.40 -2.99 13.85
C ASN A 93 17.64 -3.95 14.78
N SER A 94 17.15 -5.09 14.28
CA SER A 94 16.26 -6.01 15.01
C SER A 94 16.26 -7.43 14.41
N SER A 95 15.68 -8.40 15.12
CA SER A 95 15.51 -9.77 14.59
C SER A 95 14.27 -9.89 13.68
N ILE A 96 14.43 -10.37 12.45
CA ILE A 96 13.29 -10.83 11.61
C ILE A 96 12.63 -12.02 12.29
N LYS A 97 11.30 -12.01 12.45
CA LYS A 97 10.55 -13.13 13.02
C LYS A 97 9.31 -13.41 12.18
N LEU A 98 9.16 -14.68 11.79
CA LEU A 98 7.92 -15.19 11.23
C LEU A 98 7.11 -15.79 12.37
N GLY A 99 6.02 -15.12 12.72
CA GLY A 99 5.12 -15.52 13.78
C GLY A 99 3.72 -15.85 13.27
N LYS A 100 2.80 -16.06 14.20
CA LYS A 100 1.37 -16.31 13.91
C LYS A 100 0.75 -15.27 12.98
N GLU A 101 1.21 -14.02 13.07
CA GLU A 101 0.75 -12.92 12.23
C GLU A 101 0.93 -13.16 10.72
N THR A 102 1.94 -13.96 10.33
CA THR A 102 2.14 -14.39 8.93
C THR A 102 0.94 -15.21 8.44
N PHE A 103 0.50 -16.16 9.26
CA PHE A 103 -0.61 -17.05 8.95
C PHE A 103 -1.93 -16.26 8.95
N ASP A 104 -2.13 -15.40 9.94
CA ASP A 104 -3.31 -14.54 10.03
C ASP A 104 -3.42 -13.62 8.79
N ALA A 105 -2.31 -13.02 8.33
CA ALA A 105 -2.27 -12.20 7.12
C ALA A 105 -2.68 -12.98 5.87
N CYS A 106 -2.17 -14.21 5.71
CA CYS A 106 -2.53 -15.07 4.59
C CYS A 106 -4.02 -15.42 4.59
N ILE A 107 -4.59 -15.71 5.77
CA ILE A 107 -6.03 -15.94 5.92
C ILE A 107 -6.81 -14.69 5.52
N TYR A 108 -6.44 -13.52 6.02
CA TYR A 108 -7.15 -12.28 5.71
C TYR A 108 -7.15 -11.97 4.22
N VAL A 109 -6.00 -12.08 3.55
CA VAL A 109 -5.91 -11.89 2.09
C VAL A 109 -6.80 -12.90 1.38
N THR A 110 -6.73 -14.19 1.75
CA THR A 110 -7.53 -15.25 1.12
C THR A 110 -9.03 -14.99 1.28
N VAL A 111 -9.50 -14.66 2.49
CA VAL A 111 -10.91 -14.38 2.78
C VAL A 111 -11.40 -13.16 2.00
N ILE A 112 -10.60 -12.10 1.90
CA ILE A 112 -10.94 -10.90 1.10
C ILE A 112 -11.14 -11.28 -0.37
N PHE A 113 -10.22 -12.04 -0.96
CA PHE A 113 -10.32 -12.41 -2.37
C PHE A 113 -11.42 -13.43 -2.64
N LEU A 114 -11.71 -14.35 -1.72
CA LEU A 114 -12.89 -15.22 -1.80
C LEU A 114 -14.20 -14.44 -1.72
N PHE A 115 -14.26 -13.40 -0.88
CA PHE A 115 -15.42 -12.52 -0.80
C PHE A 115 -15.60 -11.72 -2.10
N LEU A 116 -14.53 -11.20 -2.68
CA LEU A 116 -14.56 -10.52 -3.98
C LEU A 116 -15.02 -11.47 -5.10
N ASP A 117 -14.54 -12.71 -5.12
CA ASP A 117 -14.98 -13.75 -6.07
C ASP A 117 -16.48 -14.08 -5.92
N ARG A 118 -17.04 -14.01 -4.70
CA ARG A 118 -18.47 -14.21 -4.50
C ARG A 118 -19.33 -13.00 -4.84
N THR A 119 -18.77 -11.80 -4.82
CA THR A 119 -19.53 -10.55 -4.95
C THR A 119 -19.30 -9.81 -6.26
N TYR A 120 -18.35 -10.20 -7.11
CA TYR A 120 -18.06 -9.48 -8.35
C TYR A 120 -19.26 -9.42 -9.31
N THR A 121 -20.16 -10.41 -9.28
CA THR A 121 -21.40 -10.42 -10.08
C THR A 121 -22.41 -9.36 -9.63
N LEU A 122 -22.29 -8.85 -8.41
CA LEU A 122 -23.16 -7.83 -7.83
C LEU A 122 -22.70 -6.40 -8.16
N PHE A 123 -21.41 -6.20 -8.47
CA PHE A 123 -20.85 -4.87 -8.72
C PHE A 123 -20.68 -4.60 -10.21
N SER A 124 -21.42 -3.62 -10.74
CA SER A 124 -21.20 -3.16 -12.11
C SER A 124 -19.82 -2.52 -12.24
N ARG A 125 -19.14 -2.74 -13.38
CA ARG A 125 -17.81 -2.17 -13.66
C ARG A 125 -17.77 -0.66 -13.43
N GLY A 126 -18.86 0.05 -13.76
CA GLY A 126 -18.98 1.50 -13.55
C GLY A 126 -18.96 1.92 -12.08
N LEU A 127 -19.52 1.12 -11.17
CA LEU A 127 -19.49 1.38 -9.73
C LEU A 127 -18.06 1.25 -9.20
N VAL A 128 -17.33 0.21 -9.59
CA VAL A 128 -15.93 -0.01 -9.22
C VAL A 128 -15.05 1.13 -9.69
N ILE A 129 -15.22 1.57 -10.94
CA ILE A 129 -14.47 2.70 -11.51
C ILE A 129 -14.74 3.99 -10.72
N THR A 130 -16.01 4.27 -10.42
CA THR A 130 -16.40 5.46 -9.65
C THR A 130 -15.84 5.41 -8.22
N ALA A 131 -15.87 4.24 -7.59
CA ALA A 131 -15.31 4.04 -6.25
C ALA A 131 -13.79 4.26 -6.23
N VAL A 132 -13.06 3.71 -7.20
CA VAL A 132 -11.62 3.94 -7.38
C VAL A 132 -11.33 5.43 -7.62
N ALA A 133 -12.17 6.12 -8.39
CA ALA A 133 -12.04 7.55 -8.63
C ALA A 133 -12.18 8.39 -7.35
N CYS A 134 -13.25 8.17 -6.59
CA CYS A 134 -13.47 8.85 -5.31
C CYS A 134 -12.30 8.60 -4.35
N LEU A 135 -11.83 7.36 -4.28
CA LEU A 135 -10.70 6.97 -3.44
C LEU A 135 -9.37 7.60 -3.91
N THR A 136 -9.20 7.77 -5.22
CA THR A 136 -8.05 8.48 -5.82
C THR A 136 -8.06 9.96 -5.43
N ILE A 137 -9.22 10.63 -5.47
CA ILE A 137 -9.37 12.02 -5.02
C ILE A 137 -9.01 12.15 -3.53
N LEU A 138 -9.52 11.24 -2.70
CA LEU A 138 -9.19 11.20 -1.28
C LEU A 138 -7.68 11.00 -1.04
N LEU A 139 -7.05 10.11 -1.82
CA LEU A 139 -5.59 9.93 -1.77
C LEU A 139 -4.83 11.20 -2.14
N ILE A 140 -5.27 11.97 -3.14
CA ILE A 140 -4.64 13.24 -3.51
C ILE A 140 -4.67 14.21 -2.32
N VAL A 141 -5.85 14.41 -1.71
CA VAL A 141 -6.05 15.32 -0.57
C VAL A 141 -5.12 14.92 0.57
N VAL A 142 -5.14 13.64 0.93
CA VAL A 142 -4.35 13.13 2.06
C VAL A 142 -2.85 13.17 1.79
N SER A 143 -2.42 12.90 0.55
CA SER A 143 -1.01 13.01 0.13
C SER A 143 -0.51 14.45 0.20
N PHE A 144 -1.35 15.43 -0.17
CA PHE A 144 -1.03 16.84 -0.03
C PHE A 144 -0.83 17.24 1.43
N HIS A 145 -1.70 16.78 2.34
CA HIS A 145 -1.52 16.99 3.78
C HIS A 145 -0.21 16.37 4.28
N LEU A 146 0.06 15.10 3.93
CA LEU A 146 1.28 14.42 4.36
C LEU A 146 2.54 15.11 3.82
N TRP A 147 2.50 15.64 2.59
CA TRP A 147 3.60 16.41 2.02
C TRP A 147 3.89 17.71 2.79
N ARG A 148 2.85 18.41 3.27
CA ARG A 148 3.03 19.59 4.13
C ARG A 148 3.71 19.22 5.45
N TYR A 149 3.26 18.14 6.09
CA TYR A 149 3.89 17.65 7.31
C TYR A 149 5.32 17.16 7.06
N TYR A 150 5.57 16.45 5.96
CA TYR A 150 6.91 16.00 5.55
C TYR A 150 7.92 17.16 5.47
N ARG A 151 7.52 18.32 4.94
CA ARG A 151 8.38 19.51 4.92
C ARG A 151 8.66 20.07 6.31
N ALA A 152 7.73 19.91 7.25
CA ALA A 152 7.89 20.32 8.64
C ALA A 152 8.60 19.28 9.51
N MET A 153 8.81 18.04 9.02
CA MET A 153 9.44 16.95 9.78
C MET A 153 10.91 17.17 10.11
N ASP A 154 11.57 18.15 9.49
CA ASP A 154 12.95 18.52 9.85
C ASP A 154 13.07 19.08 11.28
N ILE A 155 11.93 19.39 11.93
CA ILE A 155 11.84 19.96 13.28
C ILE A 155 11.48 18.89 14.33
N LEU A 156 11.09 17.67 13.92
CA LEU A 156 10.74 16.59 14.85
C LEU A 156 11.99 16.01 15.51
N VAL A 157 12.15 16.28 16.81
CA VAL A 157 13.28 15.83 17.64
C VAL A 157 13.06 14.41 18.20
N GLU A 158 11.81 13.95 18.30
CA GLU A 158 11.48 12.68 18.96
C GLU A 158 11.03 11.55 18.01
N PRO A 159 11.31 10.29 18.37
CA PRO A 159 10.93 9.13 17.58
C PRO A 159 9.41 8.88 17.62
N VAL A 160 8.79 8.79 16.45
CA VAL A 160 7.38 8.46 16.24
C VAL A 160 7.24 6.96 16.00
N THR A 161 6.31 6.31 16.70
CA THR A 161 6.00 4.88 16.49
C THR A 161 5.44 4.64 15.09
N LEU A 162 6.26 4.09 14.18
CA LEU A 162 5.84 3.78 12.80
C LEU A 162 5.33 2.35 12.61
N SER A 163 5.37 1.51 13.64
CA SER A 163 5.03 0.08 13.48
C SER A 163 3.62 -0.12 12.95
N THR A 164 2.62 0.58 13.49
CA THR A 164 1.22 0.46 13.06
C THR A 164 1.03 0.89 11.61
N PRO A 165 1.39 2.11 11.18
CA PRO A 165 1.22 2.50 9.78
C PRO A 165 2.09 1.64 8.84
N ALA A 166 3.31 1.25 9.22
CA ALA A 166 4.12 0.35 8.40
C ALA A 166 3.48 -1.04 8.22
N LYS A 167 2.80 -1.56 9.25
CA LYS A 167 2.12 -2.85 9.19
C LYS A 167 0.90 -2.80 8.28
N VAL A 168 0.12 -1.72 8.35
CA VAL A 168 -0.99 -1.49 7.41
C VAL A 168 -0.47 -1.32 5.98
N PHE A 169 0.67 -0.64 5.80
CA PHE A 169 1.32 -0.50 4.49
C PHE A 169 1.74 -1.86 3.92
N ALA A 170 2.40 -2.69 4.72
CA ALA A 170 2.80 -4.04 4.34
C ALA A 170 1.58 -4.90 3.97
N PHE A 171 0.47 -4.77 4.71
CA PHE A 171 -0.78 -5.43 4.37
C PHE A 171 -1.37 -4.94 3.04
N GLY A 172 -1.33 -3.63 2.76
CA GLY A 172 -1.70 -3.07 1.46
C GLY A 172 -0.83 -3.64 0.32
N CYS A 173 0.45 -3.88 0.58
CA CYS A 173 1.36 -4.53 -0.37
C CYS A 173 1.03 -6.01 -0.62
N LEU A 174 0.53 -6.73 0.40
CA LEU A 174 0.02 -8.10 0.22
C LEU A 174 -1.24 -8.13 -0.66
N LEU A 175 -2.14 -7.17 -0.46
CA LEU A 175 -3.36 -7.07 -1.26
C LEU A 175 -3.07 -6.70 -2.72
N ILE A 176 -2.17 -5.75 -2.96
CA ILE A 176 -1.85 -5.31 -4.32
C ILE A 176 -1.08 -6.37 -5.10
N SER A 177 -0.19 -7.12 -4.44
CA SER A 177 0.51 -8.25 -5.06
C SER A 177 -0.45 -9.37 -5.41
N ALA A 178 -1.35 -9.76 -4.51
CA ALA A 178 -2.38 -10.75 -4.79
C ALA A 178 -3.30 -10.29 -5.93
N SER A 179 -3.68 -9.01 -5.95
CA SER A 179 -4.43 -8.38 -7.06
C SER A 179 -3.67 -8.46 -8.38
N GLY A 180 -2.36 -8.18 -8.38
CA GLY A 180 -1.49 -8.26 -9.56
C GLY A 180 -1.37 -9.67 -10.13
N VAL A 181 -1.18 -10.68 -9.27
CA VAL A 181 -1.18 -12.10 -9.66
C VAL A 181 -2.54 -12.50 -10.20
N LEU A 182 -3.63 -12.15 -9.51
CA LEU A 182 -4.99 -12.49 -9.94
C LEU A 182 -5.39 -11.77 -11.22
N MET A 183 -4.86 -10.59 -11.52
CA MET A 183 -5.12 -9.94 -12.81
C MET A 183 -4.62 -10.74 -14.01
N ASP A 184 -3.58 -11.58 -13.86
CA ASP A 184 -3.09 -12.46 -14.93
C ASP A 184 -3.97 -13.74 -15.07
N ILE A 185 -4.76 -14.11 -14.05
CA ILE A 185 -5.57 -15.35 -14.00
C ILE A 185 -7.07 -15.06 -14.14
N HIS A 186 -7.59 -14.16 -13.30
CA HIS A 186 -8.98 -13.68 -13.23
C HIS A 186 -9.01 -12.13 -13.16
N PRO A 187 -9.01 -11.44 -14.33
CA PRO A 187 -8.87 -9.98 -14.42
C PRO A 187 -9.89 -9.17 -13.61
N GLU A 188 -11.13 -9.65 -13.52
CA GLU A 188 -12.22 -8.96 -12.81
C GLU A 188 -12.02 -8.98 -11.29
N ILE A 189 -11.62 -10.12 -10.74
CA ILE A 189 -11.27 -10.27 -9.32
C ILE A 189 -10.03 -9.45 -9.01
N GLY A 190 -9.04 -9.46 -9.91
CA GLY A 190 -7.84 -8.64 -9.81
C GLY A 190 -8.17 -7.14 -9.71
N LEU A 191 -9.08 -6.62 -10.54
CA LEU A 191 -9.57 -5.25 -10.47
C LEU A 191 -10.28 -4.93 -9.15
N GLY A 192 -11.12 -5.84 -8.64
CA GLY A 192 -11.74 -5.70 -7.32
C GLY A 192 -10.70 -5.62 -6.19
N GLY A 193 -9.63 -6.42 -6.28
CA GLY A 193 -8.52 -6.40 -5.34
C GLY A 193 -7.78 -5.05 -5.32
N LEU A 194 -7.73 -4.34 -6.44
CA LEU A 194 -7.10 -3.01 -6.53
C LEU A 194 -7.83 -2.00 -5.66
N PHE A 195 -9.17 -1.99 -5.66
CA PHE A 195 -9.96 -1.12 -4.78
C PHE A 195 -9.66 -1.37 -3.30
N VAL A 196 -9.60 -2.63 -2.87
CA VAL A 196 -9.29 -2.99 -1.49
C VAL A 196 -7.85 -2.61 -1.13
N SER A 197 -6.92 -2.78 -2.06
CA SER A 197 -5.52 -2.39 -1.89
C SER A 197 -5.37 -0.88 -1.69
N ILE A 198 -5.99 -0.07 -2.53
CA ILE A 198 -5.98 1.40 -2.41
C ILE A 198 -6.60 1.83 -1.07
N SER A 199 -7.64 1.13 -0.61
CA SER A 199 -8.26 1.39 0.69
C SER A 199 -7.30 1.14 1.85
N ALA A 200 -6.52 0.05 1.80
CA ALA A 200 -5.48 -0.23 2.80
C ALA A 200 -4.37 0.83 2.80
N PHE A 201 -3.95 1.31 1.62
CA PHE A 201 -3.03 2.45 1.54
C PHE A 201 -3.65 3.71 2.14
N PHE A 202 -4.90 4.05 1.83
CA PHE A 202 -5.59 5.18 2.45
C PHE A 202 -5.63 5.08 3.99
N VAL A 203 -5.90 3.89 4.55
CA VAL A 203 -5.83 3.67 6.01
C VAL A 203 -4.42 3.89 6.54
N THR A 204 -3.38 3.40 5.84
CA THR A 204 -1.98 3.67 6.20
C THR A 204 -1.72 5.16 6.36
N TYR A 205 -2.21 5.96 5.41
CA TYR A 205 -2.07 7.40 5.44
C TYR A 205 -2.76 8.06 6.63
N VAL A 206 -4.01 7.70 6.88
CA VAL A 206 -4.79 8.26 8.00
C VAL A 206 -4.12 7.96 9.32
N VAL A 207 -3.65 6.71 9.50
CA VAL A 207 -2.91 6.30 10.70
C VAL A 207 -1.61 7.08 10.83
N LEU A 208 -0.84 7.21 9.74
CA LEU A 208 0.41 7.96 9.76
C LEU A 208 0.19 9.44 10.12
N LEU A 209 -0.80 10.10 9.50
CA LEU A 209 -1.15 11.49 9.82
C LEU A 209 -1.60 11.65 11.28
N LYS A 210 -2.38 10.71 11.80
CA LYS A 210 -2.80 10.71 13.20
C LYS A 210 -1.60 10.64 14.14
N GLU A 211 -0.65 9.73 13.88
CA GLU A 211 0.56 9.58 14.69
C GLU A 211 1.45 10.83 14.60
N LEU A 212 1.60 11.43 13.42
CA LEU A 212 2.34 12.67 13.25
C LEU A 212 1.69 13.84 13.99
N THR A 213 0.38 14.02 13.82
CA THR A 213 -0.36 15.14 14.42
C THR A 213 -0.34 15.06 15.94
N ARG A 214 -0.52 13.86 16.51
CA ARG A 214 -0.45 13.64 17.96
C ARG A 214 0.90 14.08 18.53
N ASN A 215 1.98 13.80 17.82
CA ASN A 215 3.32 14.17 18.26
C ASN A 215 3.60 15.65 18.02
N PHE A 216 3.19 16.24 16.89
CA PHE A 216 3.35 17.69 16.67
C PHE A 216 2.58 18.56 17.69
N ILE A 217 1.33 18.21 18.02
CA ILE A 217 0.51 18.98 18.99
C ILE A 217 1.08 18.89 20.41
N ARG A 218 1.73 17.77 20.77
CA ARG A 218 2.30 17.60 22.11
C ARG A 218 3.47 18.55 22.40
N TYR A 219 4.05 19.15 21.37
CA TYR A 219 5.27 19.96 21.46
C TYR A 219 5.11 21.39 20.92
N SER A 220 3.88 21.80 20.55
CA SER A 220 3.52 23.19 20.24
C SER A 220 2.80 23.84 21.40
#